data_AF-A0A1H9QKH3-F1
#
_entry.id   AF-A0A1H9QKH3-F1
#
_cell.length_a   1.000
_cell.length_b   1.000
_cell.length_c   1.000
_cell.angle_alpha   90.00
_cell.angle_beta   90.00
_cell.angle_gamma   90.00
#
_symmetry.space_group_name_H-M   'P 1'
#
loop_
_entity.id
_entity.type
_entity.pdbx_description
1 polymer ?
#
loop_
_entity_poly.entity_id
_entity_poly.type
_entity_poly.pdbx_seq_one_letter_code
_entity_poly.pdbx_strand_id
1 'polypeptide(L)'
;MKKILMIVSAAIAILFSFSLLDLEGNKAKAASIGEQLKEPEIGWKRYDDSHPAIIKKGYESTKDGAPYNGSYSYTSANDKPVLFDFTGDKVRIIVRKWNTSNYYAEKVELVIDGEVKQTFSIHGPTQNQTLIAEVTGLENKRHKAIIRVAEGYTKGINLDAIDIDENGELLPPQEEPVEPEKPVQTISQLFVGNKAFYKLQANGDLYVWGSNEYGQLGLGDTKKRTISSKEKISIPEPVIDIIIGERFVIALGESGNVYGWGDNTSYLFDENGGLILSPVKFDENIKEISKAE
;
A
#
# COMPACT_ATOMS: atom_id res chain seq x y z
N MET A 1 -63.92 -3.82 -16.44
CA MET A 1 -63.29 -2.51 -16.19
C MET A 1 -63.32 -2.21 -14.69
N LYS A 2 -62.18 -2.25 -14.01
CA LYS A 2 -62.04 -1.70 -12.66
C LYS A 2 -60.78 -0.86 -12.63
N LYS A 3 -60.97 0.42 -12.31
CA LYS A 3 -59.98 1.50 -12.33
C LYS A 3 -59.05 1.34 -11.12
N ILE A 4 -57.73 1.44 -11.34
CA ILE A 4 -56.75 1.57 -10.27
C ILE A 4 -56.70 3.05 -9.87
N LEU A 5 -57.10 3.33 -8.63
CA LEU A 5 -56.99 4.63 -7.99
C LEU A 5 -55.61 4.70 -7.33
N MET A 6 -54.72 5.55 -7.84
CA MET A 6 -53.41 5.82 -7.25
C MET A 6 -53.55 7.03 -6.32
N ILE A 7 -53.56 6.79 -5.00
CA ILE A 7 -53.46 7.84 -4.00
C ILE A 7 -51.96 8.03 -3.71
N VAL A 8 -51.43 9.19 -4.07
CA VAL A 8 -50.08 9.61 -3.67
C VAL A 8 -50.20 10.35 -2.35
N SER A 9 -49.61 9.82 -1.29
CA SER A 9 -49.46 10.53 0.00
C SER A 9 -48.15 10.14 0.67
N ALA A 10 -47.26 11.14 0.77
CA ALA A 10 -46.23 11.43 1.76
C ALA A 10 -45.39 10.27 2.37
N ALA A 11 -44.12 10.26 1.96
CA ALA A 11 -42.91 9.94 2.75
C ALA A 11 -43.02 8.86 3.85
N ILE A 12 -42.72 7.62 3.46
CA ILE A 12 -42.14 6.62 4.38
C ILE A 12 -40.93 6.04 3.64
N ALA A 13 -39.73 6.27 4.18
CA ALA A 13 -38.54 5.53 3.80
C ALA A 13 -38.72 4.08 4.29
N ILE A 14 -39.40 3.27 3.49
CA ILE A 14 -39.42 1.82 3.68
C ILE A 14 -38.06 1.33 3.19
N LEU A 15 -37.16 1.06 4.13
CA LEU A 15 -36.02 0.18 3.90
C LEU A 15 -36.58 -1.19 3.48
N PHE A 16 -36.72 -1.40 2.17
CA PHE A 16 -36.97 -2.74 1.64
C PHE A 16 -35.68 -3.54 1.82
N SER A 17 -35.64 -4.40 2.83
CA SER A 17 -34.68 -5.49 2.87
C SER A 17 -35.11 -6.52 1.84
N PHE A 18 -34.55 -6.44 0.63
CA PHE A 18 -34.68 -7.51 -0.35
C PHE A 18 -33.87 -8.70 0.18
N SER A 19 -34.56 -9.75 0.63
CA SER A 19 -33.93 -11.04 0.88
C SER A 19 -33.87 -11.77 -0.46
N LEU A 20 -32.66 -12.05 -0.96
CA LEU A 20 -32.52 -12.99 -2.07
C LEU A 20 -32.93 -14.38 -1.59
N LEU A 21 -33.68 -15.09 -2.42
CA LEU A 21 -34.02 -16.49 -2.23
C LEU A 21 -33.17 -17.30 -3.21
N ASP A 22 -32.62 -18.42 -2.78
CA ASP A 22 -32.07 -19.40 -3.72
C ASP A 22 -33.21 -20.08 -4.52
N LEU A 23 -32.86 -20.88 -5.53
CA LEU A 23 -33.84 -21.60 -6.36
C LEU A 23 -34.73 -22.58 -5.56
N GLU A 24 -34.35 -22.89 -4.32
CA GLU A 24 -35.08 -23.79 -3.41
C GLU A 24 -35.91 -23.04 -2.36
N GLY A 25 -35.91 -21.70 -2.39
CA GLY A 25 -36.68 -20.86 -1.47
C GLY A 25 -36.03 -20.68 -0.10
N ASN A 26 -34.76 -21.04 0.07
CA ASN A 26 -34.00 -20.68 1.26
C ASN A 26 -33.52 -19.23 1.13
N LYS A 27 -33.35 -18.55 2.27
CA LYS A 27 -32.67 -17.24 2.29
C LYS A 27 -31.26 -17.44 1.73
N ALA A 28 -30.99 -16.87 0.56
CA ALA A 28 -29.63 -16.79 0.04
C ALA A 28 -28.83 -15.91 1.02
N LYS A 29 -27.97 -16.56 1.80
CA LYS A 29 -27.05 -15.87 2.69
C LYS A 29 -25.81 -15.51 1.86
N ALA A 30 -25.57 -14.22 1.66
CA ALA A 30 -24.32 -13.77 1.08
C ALA A 30 -23.16 -14.18 2.01
N ALA A 31 -22.11 -14.76 1.44
CA ALA A 31 -20.90 -15.12 2.16
C ALA A 31 -20.29 -13.87 2.78
N SER A 32 -19.94 -13.98 4.06
CA SER A 32 -19.20 -12.92 4.75
C SER A 32 -17.69 -13.14 4.60
N ILE A 33 -16.90 -12.08 4.80
CA ILE A 33 -15.44 -12.18 4.88
C ILE A 33 -15.04 -13.26 5.90
N GLY A 34 -14.16 -14.17 5.49
CA GLY A 34 -13.70 -15.33 6.25
C GLY A 34 -14.52 -16.61 6.02
N GLU A 35 -15.67 -16.54 5.35
CA GLU A 35 -16.44 -17.73 4.97
C GLU A 35 -15.93 -18.34 3.66
N GLN A 36 -16.21 -19.62 3.47
CA GLN A 36 -15.91 -20.33 2.23
C GLN A 36 -16.96 -19.96 1.16
N LEU A 37 -16.50 -19.50 0.00
CA LEU A 37 -17.31 -19.09 -1.13
C LEU A 37 -16.95 -19.93 -2.36
N LYS A 38 -17.62 -21.07 -2.53
CA LYS A 38 -17.27 -22.08 -3.54
C LYS A 38 -17.56 -21.62 -4.98
N GLU A 39 -18.67 -20.92 -5.16
CA GLU A 39 -19.13 -20.38 -6.45
C GLU A 39 -19.41 -18.88 -6.33
N PRO A 40 -19.35 -18.11 -7.44
CA PRO A 40 -19.77 -16.71 -7.40
C PRO A 40 -21.26 -16.62 -7.10
N GLU A 41 -21.63 -15.63 -6.29
CA GLU A 41 -23.04 -15.32 -6.01
C GLU A 41 -23.67 -14.55 -7.17
N ILE A 42 -25.01 -14.48 -7.21
CA ILE A 42 -25.73 -13.65 -8.19
C ILE A 42 -25.19 -12.21 -8.14
N GLY A 43 -24.95 -11.62 -9.31
CA GLY A 43 -24.32 -10.30 -9.41
C GLY A 43 -22.80 -10.33 -9.49
N TRP A 44 -22.16 -11.50 -9.39
CA TRP A 44 -20.71 -11.68 -9.42
C TRP A 44 -20.27 -12.61 -10.54
N LYS A 45 -19.08 -12.35 -11.08
CA LYS A 45 -18.42 -13.19 -12.08
C LYS A 45 -17.05 -13.61 -11.55
N ARG A 46 -16.83 -14.92 -11.43
CA ARG A 46 -15.58 -15.51 -10.94
C ARG A 46 -14.56 -15.73 -12.05
N TYR A 47 -13.33 -15.34 -11.78
CA TYR A 47 -12.16 -15.62 -12.57
C TYR A 47 -11.18 -16.45 -11.76
N ASP A 48 -10.73 -17.54 -12.36
CA ASP A 48 -9.74 -18.45 -11.80
C ASP A 48 -8.38 -17.78 -11.65
N ASP A 49 -7.57 -18.20 -10.67
CA ASP A 49 -6.24 -17.65 -10.50
C ASP A 49 -5.40 -17.78 -11.78
N SER A 50 -5.56 -18.85 -12.57
CA SER A 50 -4.80 -19.04 -13.82
C SER A 50 -5.16 -18.08 -14.96
N HIS A 51 -6.16 -17.20 -14.79
CA HIS A 51 -6.59 -16.29 -15.84
C HIS A 51 -5.45 -15.35 -16.31
N PRO A 52 -5.21 -15.19 -17.62
CA PRO A 52 -4.04 -14.49 -18.16
C PRO A 52 -3.98 -12.99 -17.84
N ALA A 53 -5.12 -12.39 -17.46
CA ALA A 53 -5.16 -11.00 -16.99
C ALA A 53 -4.51 -10.81 -15.61
N ILE A 54 -4.31 -11.88 -14.85
CA ILE A 54 -3.77 -11.83 -13.48
C ILE A 54 -2.26 -12.01 -13.54
N ILE A 55 -1.52 -10.92 -13.34
CA ILE A 55 -0.05 -10.91 -13.38
C ILE A 55 0.51 -11.22 -11.99
N LYS A 56 1.26 -12.32 -11.89
CA LYS A 56 1.80 -12.86 -10.63
C LYS A 56 3.27 -13.28 -10.80
N LYS A 57 4.14 -12.32 -11.15
CA LYS A 57 5.57 -12.60 -11.39
C LYS A 57 6.19 -13.17 -10.10
N GLY A 58 6.81 -14.34 -10.17
CA GLY A 58 7.42 -15.02 -9.01
C GLY A 58 6.46 -15.91 -8.19
N TYR A 59 5.28 -16.22 -8.74
CA TYR A 59 4.38 -17.22 -8.17
C TYR A 59 4.56 -18.58 -8.84
N GLU A 60 4.39 -19.62 -8.04
CA GLU A 60 4.25 -21.01 -8.46
C GLU A 60 2.76 -21.38 -8.47
N SER A 61 2.38 -22.35 -9.30
CA SER A 61 1.03 -22.91 -9.34
C SER A 61 1.03 -24.34 -8.81
N THR A 62 0.12 -24.63 -7.90
CA THR A 62 -0.10 -25.98 -7.37
C THR A 62 -1.47 -26.49 -7.80
N LYS A 63 -1.51 -27.73 -8.31
CA LYS A 63 -2.75 -28.46 -8.54
C LYS A 63 -3.22 -29.11 -7.24
N ASP A 64 -4.45 -28.82 -6.83
CA ASP A 64 -5.12 -29.38 -5.66
C ASP A 64 -6.62 -29.39 -5.98
N GLY A 65 -7.35 -30.45 -5.65
CA GLY A 65 -8.78 -30.56 -6.00
C GLY A 65 -9.72 -29.65 -5.18
N ALA A 66 -9.22 -28.99 -4.13
CA ALA A 66 -10.05 -28.20 -3.22
C ALA A 66 -10.20 -26.70 -3.59
N PRO A 67 -9.19 -26.01 -4.14
CA PRO A 67 -9.33 -24.69 -4.77
C PRO A 67 -10.33 -24.65 -5.93
N TYR A 68 -10.77 -23.45 -6.30
CA TYR A 68 -11.59 -23.24 -7.49
C TYR A 68 -10.84 -23.74 -8.72
N ASN A 69 -11.55 -24.44 -9.60
CA ASN A 69 -11.01 -25.06 -10.82
C ASN A 69 -9.73 -25.91 -10.66
N GLY A 70 -9.41 -26.35 -9.44
CA GLY A 70 -8.37 -27.34 -9.18
C GLY A 70 -6.93 -26.82 -9.07
N SER A 71 -6.73 -25.50 -8.95
CA SER A 71 -5.40 -24.93 -8.70
C SER A 71 -5.43 -23.66 -7.86
N TYR A 72 -4.27 -23.29 -7.33
CA TYR A 72 -4.04 -21.98 -6.74
C TYR A 72 -2.60 -21.55 -6.99
N SER A 73 -2.38 -20.24 -6.94
CA SER A 73 -1.07 -19.63 -7.11
C SER A 73 -0.52 -19.15 -5.78
N TYR A 74 0.75 -19.44 -5.51
CA TYR A 74 1.40 -19.09 -4.25
C TYR A 74 2.82 -18.60 -4.48
N THR A 75 3.40 -17.95 -3.48
CA THR A 75 4.81 -17.56 -3.49
C THR A 75 5.41 -17.60 -2.09
N SER A 76 6.69 -17.95 -2.00
CA SER A 76 7.51 -17.87 -0.79
C SER A 76 8.18 -16.51 -0.61
N ALA A 77 7.83 -15.52 -1.44
CA ALA A 77 8.31 -14.16 -1.33
C ALA A 77 7.19 -13.24 -0.84
N ASN A 78 7.49 -12.28 0.04
CA ASN A 78 6.52 -11.30 0.53
C ASN A 78 6.54 -9.99 -0.29
N ASP A 79 7.49 -9.81 -1.20
CA ASP A 79 7.66 -8.62 -2.04
C ASP A 79 7.04 -8.74 -3.45
N LYS A 80 6.28 -9.81 -3.71
CA LYS A 80 5.67 -10.09 -5.02
C LYS A 80 4.18 -9.77 -5.02
N PRO A 81 3.74 -8.68 -5.67
CA PRO A 81 2.32 -8.37 -5.74
C PRO A 81 1.59 -9.20 -6.81
N VAL A 82 0.28 -9.30 -6.64
CA VAL A 82 -0.66 -9.70 -7.71
C VAL A 82 -1.22 -8.44 -8.35
N LEU A 83 -1.16 -8.35 -9.68
CA LEU A 83 -1.64 -7.19 -10.43
C LEU A 83 -2.74 -7.62 -11.40
N PHE A 84 -3.83 -6.86 -11.42
CA PHE A 84 -4.92 -7.02 -12.38
C PHE A 84 -5.69 -5.71 -12.45
N ASP A 85 -6.31 -5.45 -13.59
CA ASP A 85 -7.30 -4.37 -13.71
C ASP A 85 -8.68 -5.01 -13.87
N PHE A 86 -9.73 -4.26 -13.59
CA PHE A 86 -11.10 -4.73 -13.84
C PHE A 86 -12.03 -3.58 -14.21
N THR A 87 -13.16 -3.89 -14.83
CA THR A 87 -14.29 -2.96 -14.93
C THR A 87 -15.41 -3.40 -14.01
N GLY A 88 -16.22 -2.45 -13.53
CA GLY A 88 -17.35 -2.71 -12.64
C GLY A 88 -17.29 -1.87 -11.37
N ASP A 89 -18.25 -2.07 -10.47
CA ASP A 89 -18.38 -1.31 -9.22
C ASP A 89 -17.96 -2.10 -7.97
N LYS A 90 -17.48 -3.34 -8.15
CA LYS A 90 -17.16 -4.25 -7.05
C LYS A 90 -16.15 -5.33 -7.40
N VAL A 91 -15.43 -5.80 -6.38
CA VAL A 91 -14.41 -6.85 -6.49
C VAL A 91 -14.33 -7.67 -5.19
N ARG A 92 -14.09 -8.98 -5.31
CA ARG A 92 -13.77 -9.89 -4.20
C ARG A 92 -12.48 -10.64 -4.47
N ILE A 93 -11.74 -10.92 -3.40
CA ILE A 93 -10.55 -11.76 -3.43
C ILE A 93 -10.83 -13.05 -2.68
N ILE A 94 -10.49 -14.17 -3.30
CA ILE A 94 -10.64 -15.51 -2.77
C ILE A 94 -9.27 -16.18 -2.71
N VAL A 95 -8.95 -16.78 -1.57
CA VAL A 95 -7.64 -17.42 -1.33
C VAL A 95 -7.78 -18.79 -0.68
N ARG A 96 -6.69 -19.55 -0.74
CA ARG A 96 -6.48 -20.69 0.15
C ARG A 96 -5.74 -20.27 1.41
N LYS A 97 -6.42 -20.31 2.56
CA LYS A 97 -5.78 -20.16 3.87
C LYS A 97 -5.06 -21.45 4.25
N TRP A 98 -3.89 -21.34 4.85
CA TRP A 98 -3.10 -22.47 5.34
C TRP A 98 -2.78 -22.30 6.83
N ASN A 99 -3.08 -23.32 7.63
CA ASN A 99 -2.72 -23.35 9.05
C ASN A 99 -1.22 -23.63 9.22
N THR A 100 -0.42 -22.57 9.35
CA THR A 100 0.91 -22.67 9.96
C THR A 100 1.21 -21.39 10.72
N SER A 101 1.81 -21.56 11.90
CA SER A 101 1.86 -20.54 12.93
C SER A 101 2.72 -19.31 12.62
N ASN A 102 3.75 -19.37 11.75
CA ASN A 102 4.81 -18.33 11.81
C ASN A 102 5.36 -17.80 10.47
N TYR A 103 4.76 -18.08 9.31
CA TYR A 103 5.44 -17.83 8.01
C TYR A 103 4.64 -17.10 6.93
N TYR A 104 3.43 -16.62 7.20
CA TYR A 104 2.59 -15.96 6.18
C TYR A 104 2.42 -14.46 6.45
N ALA A 105 1.98 -13.72 5.44
CA ALA A 105 1.59 -12.33 5.55
C ALA A 105 0.62 -12.10 6.73
N GLU A 106 1.00 -11.23 7.66
CA GLU A 106 0.13 -10.81 8.77
C GLU A 106 -0.93 -9.85 8.25
N LYS A 107 -0.53 -8.99 7.31
CA LYS A 107 -1.36 -7.97 6.69
C LYS A 107 -1.14 -7.96 5.18
N VAL A 108 -2.24 -8.17 4.47
CA VAL A 108 -2.32 -8.04 3.02
C VAL A 108 -3.28 -6.89 2.71
N GLU A 109 -2.91 -6.09 1.72
CA GLU A 109 -3.67 -4.94 1.25
C GLU A 109 -4.26 -5.23 -0.13
N LEU A 110 -5.55 -4.92 -0.29
CA LEU A 110 -6.18 -4.72 -1.58
C LEU A 110 -6.18 -3.21 -1.88
N VAL A 111 -5.37 -2.82 -2.84
CA VAL A 111 -5.24 -1.43 -3.30
C VAL A 111 -6.03 -1.29 -4.60
N ILE A 112 -6.98 -0.36 -4.64
CA ILE A 112 -7.75 -0.01 -5.84
C ILE A 112 -7.51 1.46 -6.17
N ASP A 113 -7.10 1.74 -7.41
CA ASP A 113 -6.81 3.09 -7.91
C ASP A 113 -5.80 3.87 -7.04
N GLY A 114 -4.81 3.17 -6.48
CA GLY A 114 -3.76 3.76 -5.65
C GLY A 114 -4.12 3.90 -4.16
N GLU A 115 -5.36 3.60 -3.78
CA GLU A 115 -5.81 3.67 -2.38
C GLU A 115 -5.98 2.28 -1.78
N VAL A 116 -5.50 2.08 -0.54
CA VAL A 116 -5.76 0.86 0.23
C VAL A 116 -7.26 0.82 0.58
N LYS A 117 -8.04 -0.02 -0.10
CA LYS A 117 -9.49 -0.16 0.15
C LYS A 117 -9.78 -1.14 1.28
N GLN A 118 -8.97 -2.18 1.42
CA GLN A 118 -9.17 -3.17 2.46
C GLN A 118 -7.85 -3.81 2.87
N THR A 119 -7.75 -4.14 4.15
CA THR A 119 -6.64 -4.90 4.73
C THR A 119 -7.18 -6.17 5.36
N PHE A 120 -6.47 -7.28 5.20
CA PHE A 120 -6.89 -8.56 5.76
C PHE A 120 -5.70 -9.40 6.19
N SER A 121 -5.96 -10.30 7.14
CA SER A 121 -5.01 -11.33 7.55
C SER A 121 -5.35 -12.64 6.86
N ILE A 122 -4.34 -13.27 6.25
CA ILE A 122 -4.45 -14.62 5.72
C ILE A 122 -4.13 -15.69 6.77
N HIS A 123 -3.84 -15.27 8.01
CA HIS A 123 -3.62 -16.16 9.14
C HIS A 123 -4.94 -16.79 9.61
N GLY A 124 -4.93 -18.08 9.92
CA GLY A 124 -6.10 -18.80 10.42
C GLY A 124 -6.08 -20.29 10.08
N PRO A 125 -7.16 -21.02 10.42
CA PRO A 125 -7.29 -22.43 10.07
C PRO A 125 -7.23 -22.62 8.56
N THR A 126 -6.74 -23.79 8.13
CA THR A 126 -6.72 -24.16 6.71
C THR A 126 -8.14 -24.15 6.18
N GLN A 127 -8.37 -23.37 5.13
CA GLN A 127 -9.66 -23.23 4.48
C GLN A 127 -9.44 -22.88 3.02
N ASN A 128 -10.15 -23.55 2.14
CA ASN A 128 -10.12 -23.29 0.70
C ASN A 128 -11.20 -22.32 0.31
N GLN A 129 -11.01 -21.63 -0.81
CA GLN A 129 -12.01 -20.74 -1.38
C GLN A 129 -12.52 -19.73 -0.35
N THR A 130 -11.63 -19.20 0.49
CA THR A 130 -11.99 -18.25 1.54
C THR A 130 -12.11 -16.85 0.95
N LEU A 131 -13.29 -16.24 1.11
CA LEU A 131 -13.50 -14.84 0.80
C LEU A 131 -12.73 -13.98 1.81
N ILE A 132 -11.76 -13.20 1.37
CA ILE A 132 -10.88 -12.42 2.27
C ILE A 132 -10.97 -10.92 2.09
N ALA A 133 -11.46 -10.47 0.94
CA ALA A 133 -11.72 -9.07 0.66
C ALA A 133 -12.97 -8.95 -0.21
N GLU A 134 -13.76 -7.90 0.04
CA GLU A 134 -14.92 -7.50 -0.72
C GLU A 134 -14.99 -5.97 -0.68
N VAL A 135 -14.92 -5.35 -1.85
CA VAL A 135 -15.11 -3.90 -2.02
C VAL A 135 -16.28 -3.71 -2.98
N THR A 136 -17.24 -2.90 -2.58
CA THR A 136 -18.45 -2.57 -3.36
C THR A 136 -18.64 -1.05 -3.42
N GLY A 137 -19.52 -0.59 -4.32
CA GLY A 137 -19.85 0.83 -4.44
C GLY A 137 -18.73 1.67 -5.05
N LEU A 138 -17.83 1.05 -5.82
CA LEU A 138 -16.88 1.77 -6.66
C LEU A 138 -17.63 2.46 -7.81
N GLU A 139 -17.00 3.47 -8.40
CA GLU A 139 -17.50 4.05 -9.65
C GLU A 139 -17.47 2.99 -10.76
N ASN A 140 -18.53 2.81 -11.55
CA ASN A 140 -18.52 1.81 -12.61
C ASN A 140 -17.62 2.25 -13.78
N LYS A 141 -16.33 1.96 -13.65
CA LYS A 141 -15.28 2.27 -14.62
C LYS A 141 -14.19 1.19 -14.58
N ARG A 142 -13.11 1.43 -15.31
CA ARG A 142 -11.89 0.63 -15.22
C ARG A 142 -11.10 1.02 -13.96
N HIS A 143 -10.74 0.03 -13.16
CA HIS A 143 -9.97 0.15 -11.94
C HIS A 143 -8.63 -0.56 -12.06
N LYS A 144 -7.60 0.01 -11.42
CA LYS A 144 -6.31 -0.65 -11.22
C LYS A 144 -6.29 -1.36 -9.87
N ALA A 145 -5.95 -2.64 -9.83
CA ALA A 145 -5.94 -3.41 -8.59
C ALA A 145 -4.57 -4.05 -8.31
N ILE A 146 -4.15 -3.94 -7.05
CA ILE A 146 -2.93 -4.55 -6.53
C ILE A 146 -3.28 -5.29 -5.25
N ILE A 147 -2.85 -6.56 -5.17
CA ILE A 147 -2.82 -7.29 -3.90
C ILE A 147 -1.37 -7.40 -3.47
N ARG A 148 -1.04 -6.86 -2.30
CA ARG A 148 0.34 -6.86 -1.78
C ARG A 148 0.41 -7.20 -0.31
N VAL A 149 1.51 -7.80 0.11
CA VAL A 149 1.82 -7.97 1.53
C VAL A 149 2.38 -6.66 2.06
N ALA A 150 1.75 -6.12 3.11
CA ALA A 150 2.23 -4.92 3.79
C ALA A 150 3.08 -5.27 5.02
N GLU A 151 2.71 -6.33 5.74
CA GLU A 151 3.42 -6.79 6.94
C GLU A 151 3.45 -8.32 6.97
N GLY A 152 4.60 -8.92 7.28
CA GLY A 152 4.76 -10.37 7.43
C GLY A 152 6.14 -10.90 7.03
N TYR A 153 6.38 -12.16 7.37
CA TYR A 153 7.74 -12.72 7.42
C TYR A 153 8.23 -13.31 6.08
N THR A 154 7.63 -14.40 5.59
CA THR A 154 8.30 -15.22 4.56
C THR A 154 7.40 -15.85 3.50
N LYS A 155 6.09 -15.56 3.43
CA LYS A 155 5.22 -16.10 2.37
C LYS A 155 4.18 -15.07 1.94
N GLY A 156 4.01 -14.98 0.64
CA GLY A 156 3.02 -14.11 -0.01
C GLY A 156 1.61 -14.67 0.10
N ILE A 157 0.80 -14.38 -0.92
CA ILE A 157 -0.62 -14.70 -0.96
C ILE A 157 -0.84 -16.02 -1.70
N ASN A 158 -1.78 -16.85 -1.24
CA ASN A 158 -2.22 -18.06 -1.93
C ASN A 158 -3.50 -17.76 -2.73
N LEU A 159 -3.38 -17.09 -3.87
CA LEU A 159 -4.51 -16.66 -4.68
C LEU A 159 -5.24 -17.87 -5.29
N ASP A 160 -6.56 -17.90 -5.14
CA ASP A 160 -7.44 -18.97 -5.64
C ASP A 160 -8.37 -18.42 -6.73
N ALA A 161 -9.07 -17.31 -6.47
CA ALA A 161 -9.93 -16.69 -7.47
C ALA A 161 -10.17 -15.20 -7.18
N ILE A 162 -10.71 -14.50 -8.17
CA ILE A 162 -11.17 -13.12 -8.08
C ILE A 162 -12.61 -13.06 -8.58
N ASP A 163 -13.52 -12.47 -7.82
CA ASP A 163 -14.82 -12.07 -8.37
C ASP A 163 -14.82 -10.60 -8.72
N ILE A 164 -15.51 -10.25 -9.80
CA ILE A 164 -15.82 -8.87 -10.17
C ILE A 164 -17.33 -8.74 -10.41
N ASP A 165 -17.78 -7.52 -10.65
CA ASP A 165 -19.15 -7.27 -11.10
C ASP A 165 -19.55 -8.17 -12.28
N GLU A 166 -20.79 -8.68 -12.30
CA GLU A 166 -21.29 -9.55 -13.37
C GLU A 166 -21.21 -8.93 -14.78
N ASN A 167 -21.35 -7.60 -14.87
CA ASN A 167 -21.26 -6.85 -16.12
C ASN A 167 -19.83 -6.35 -16.38
N GLY A 168 -18.92 -6.60 -15.44
CA GLY A 168 -17.52 -6.26 -15.52
C GLY A 168 -16.69 -7.28 -16.29
N GLU A 169 -15.45 -6.89 -16.51
CA GLU A 169 -14.43 -7.72 -17.13
C GLU A 169 -13.09 -7.61 -16.41
N LEU A 170 -12.42 -8.75 -16.22
CA LEU A 170 -11.06 -8.82 -15.69
C LEU A 170 -10.07 -8.55 -16.82
N LEU A 171 -9.23 -7.54 -16.64
CA LEU A 171 -8.37 -7.01 -17.68
C LEU A 171 -6.90 -7.11 -17.25
N PRO A 172 -5.97 -7.33 -18.18
CA PRO A 172 -4.56 -7.14 -17.86
C PRO A 172 -4.32 -5.68 -17.45
N PRO A 173 -3.32 -5.42 -16.59
CA PRO A 173 -2.90 -4.06 -16.26
C PRO A 173 -2.60 -3.22 -17.51
N GLN A 174 -3.13 -1.99 -17.60
CA GLN A 174 -2.75 -1.08 -18.69
C GLN A 174 -1.39 -0.45 -18.38
N GLU A 175 -0.44 -0.70 -19.29
CA GLU A 175 1.01 -0.50 -19.17
C GLU A 175 1.66 -1.42 -18.14
N GLU A 176 2.91 -1.86 -18.39
CA GLU A 176 3.69 -2.55 -17.36
C GLU A 176 3.58 -1.70 -16.09
N PRO A 177 3.36 -2.30 -14.91
CA PRO A 177 3.41 -1.53 -13.69
C PRO A 177 4.71 -0.73 -13.72
N VAL A 178 4.59 0.60 -13.83
CA VAL A 178 5.58 1.46 -13.20
C VAL A 178 5.49 0.96 -11.77
N GLU A 179 6.52 0.21 -11.35
CA GLU A 179 6.63 -0.26 -9.98
C GLU A 179 6.19 0.93 -9.14
N PRO A 180 5.09 0.85 -8.35
CA PRO A 180 4.77 1.96 -7.46
C PRO A 180 6.08 2.22 -6.75
N GLU A 181 6.62 3.44 -6.85
CA GLU A 181 7.93 3.79 -6.30
C GLU A 181 8.05 3.05 -4.99
N LYS A 182 9.02 2.12 -4.94
CA LYS A 182 9.10 1.07 -3.91
C LYS A 182 8.53 1.65 -2.62
N PRO A 183 7.55 1.02 -1.95
CA PRO A 183 7.17 1.48 -0.62
C PRO A 183 8.49 1.57 0.13
N VAL A 184 8.92 2.81 0.42
CA VAL A 184 10.27 3.07 0.92
C VAL A 184 10.36 2.20 2.15
N GLN A 185 11.27 1.23 2.09
CA GLN A 185 11.33 0.17 3.08
C GLN A 185 11.28 0.81 4.46
N THR A 186 10.32 0.34 5.26
CA THR A 186 9.93 0.72 6.61
C THR A 186 11.03 0.45 7.65
N ILE A 187 12.26 0.86 7.35
CA ILE A 187 13.42 0.72 8.21
C ILE A 187 13.96 2.11 8.54
N SER A 188 14.10 2.39 9.83
CA SER A 188 14.82 3.59 10.24
C SER A 188 16.29 3.46 9.83
N GLN A 189 16.81 4.42 9.08
CA GLN A 189 18.20 4.46 8.65
C GLN A 189 19.02 5.30 9.63
N LEU A 190 20.27 4.91 9.86
CA LEU A 190 21.22 5.64 10.68
C LEU A 190 22.45 6.00 9.85
N PHE A 191 22.67 7.28 9.66
CA PHE A 191 23.81 7.83 8.96
C PHE A 191 24.82 8.43 9.94
N VAL A 192 26.09 8.38 9.57
CA VAL A 192 27.21 8.92 10.36
C VAL A 192 28.08 9.77 9.48
N GLY A 193 28.41 10.98 9.96
CA GLY A 193 29.33 11.87 9.28
C GLY A 193 29.56 13.14 10.08
N ASN A 194 30.70 13.80 9.88
CA ASN A 194 31.05 15.06 10.54
C ASN A 194 31.00 15.01 12.08
N LYS A 195 31.37 13.86 12.68
CA LYS A 195 31.26 13.58 14.13
C LYS A 195 29.81 13.72 14.67
N ALA A 196 28.82 13.52 13.81
CA ALA A 196 27.40 13.54 14.13
C ALA A 196 26.70 12.30 13.57
N PHE A 197 25.50 12.05 14.09
CA PHE A 197 24.61 10.97 13.72
C PHE A 197 23.27 11.56 13.27
N TYR A 198 22.68 10.93 12.25
CA TYR A 198 21.42 11.34 11.65
C TYR A 198 20.56 10.09 11.53
N LYS A 199 19.45 10.05 12.25
CA LYS A 199 18.49 8.95 12.23
C LYS A 199 17.26 9.37 11.44
N LEU A 200 17.12 8.83 10.23
CA LEU A 200 15.92 8.97 9.42
C LEU A 200 14.93 7.88 9.81
N GLN A 201 13.74 8.28 10.26
CA GLN A 201 12.67 7.35 10.64
C GLN A 201 11.78 7.01 9.44
N ALA A 202 11.04 5.91 9.53
CA ALA A 202 10.16 5.44 8.45
C ALA A 202 9.00 6.42 8.12
N ASN A 203 8.66 7.32 9.05
CA ASN A 203 7.68 8.39 8.83
C ASN A 203 8.29 9.67 8.23
N GLY A 204 9.57 9.64 7.85
CA GLY A 204 10.34 10.77 7.32
C GLY A 204 10.89 11.73 8.38
N ASP A 205 10.76 11.42 9.67
CA ASP A 205 11.33 12.25 10.73
C ASP A 205 12.86 12.07 10.81
N LEU A 206 13.59 13.19 10.74
CA LEU A 206 15.03 13.22 10.86
C LEU A 206 15.47 13.67 12.26
N TYR A 207 16.08 12.77 13.03
CA TYR A 207 16.64 13.06 14.36
C TYR A 207 18.16 13.15 14.31
N VAL A 208 18.74 14.08 15.06
CA VAL A 208 20.18 14.35 14.99
C VAL A 208 20.83 14.50 16.36
N TRP A 209 22.09 14.10 16.46
CA TRP A 209 22.95 14.34 17.63
C TRP A 209 24.44 14.28 17.26
N GLY A 210 25.31 14.79 18.13
CA GLY A 210 26.76 14.85 17.96
C GLY A 210 27.27 16.27 17.78
N SER A 211 28.33 16.43 16.98
CA SER A 211 28.95 17.73 16.70
C SER A 211 28.01 18.66 15.93
N ASN A 212 28.09 19.96 16.21
CA ASN A 212 27.31 21.01 15.56
C ASN A 212 28.12 22.28 15.32
N GLU A 213 29.45 22.18 15.23
CA GLU A 213 30.36 23.32 15.11
C GLU A 213 30.08 24.19 13.86
N TYR A 214 29.49 23.60 12.83
CA TYR A 214 29.13 24.26 11.56
C TYR A 214 27.61 24.38 11.37
N GLY A 215 26.81 24.12 12.41
CA GLY A 215 25.35 24.08 12.28
C GLY A 215 24.84 22.84 11.54
N GLN A 216 25.66 21.79 11.36
CA GLN A 216 25.28 20.58 10.60
C GLN A 216 24.11 19.80 11.20
N LEU A 217 23.69 20.09 12.44
CA LEU A 217 22.46 19.54 13.02
C LEU A 217 21.19 20.29 12.58
N GLY A 218 21.27 21.48 11.98
CA GLY A 218 20.08 22.17 11.45
C GLY A 218 19.06 22.63 12.51
N LEU A 219 19.47 22.78 13.76
CA LEU A 219 18.60 23.09 14.91
C LEU A 219 18.49 24.59 15.25
N GLY A 220 18.99 25.47 14.38
CA GLY A 220 19.00 26.93 14.57
C GLY A 220 20.13 27.45 15.47
N ASP A 221 21.12 26.62 15.81
CA ASP A 221 22.29 27.00 16.61
C ASP A 221 23.52 26.13 16.27
N THR A 222 24.63 26.31 17.00
CA THR A 222 25.89 25.54 16.85
C THR A 222 26.23 24.67 18.07
N LYS A 223 25.26 24.35 18.93
CA LYS A 223 25.49 23.55 20.15
C LYS A 223 25.55 22.05 19.83
N LYS A 224 26.47 21.31 20.43
CA LYS A 224 26.51 19.84 20.28
C LYS A 224 25.34 19.19 21.04
N ARG A 225 24.84 18.06 20.54
CA ARG A 225 23.81 17.24 21.20
C ARG A 225 24.40 15.88 21.58
N THR A 226 23.99 15.32 22.72
CA THR A 226 24.26 13.93 23.06
C THR A 226 23.09 13.06 22.60
N ILE A 227 23.26 11.73 22.61
CA ILE A 227 22.18 10.79 22.28
C ILE A 227 20.95 10.92 23.20
N SER A 228 21.16 11.33 24.45
CA SER A 228 20.09 11.60 25.42
C SER A 228 19.34 12.90 25.15
N SER A 229 19.95 13.81 24.37
CA SER A 229 19.38 15.10 23.97
C SER A 229 19.23 15.19 22.45
N LYS A 230 19.01 14.07 21.75
CA LYS A 230 18.78 14.10 20.30
C LYS A 230 17.49 14.86 20.00
N GLU A 231 17.50 15.65 18.95
CA GLU A 231 16.38 16.52 18.57
C GLU A 231 15.95 16.22 17.14
N LYS A 232 14.66 16.43 16.86
CA LYS A 232 14.09 16.33 15.52
C LYS A 232 14.38 17.63 14.77
N ILE A 233 14.90 17.53 13.55
CA ILE A 233 15.04 18.67 12.64
C ILE A 233 13.66 19.12 12.15
N SER A 234 13.48 20.44 11.99
CA SER A 234 12.26 21.01 11.39
C SER A 234 12.45 21.18 9.87
N ILE A 235 11.89 20.24 9.10
CA ILE A 235 11.72 20.31 7.64
C ILE A 235 10.20 20.28 7.38
N PRO A 236 9.65 21.06 6.44
CA PRO A 236 8.21 21.22 6.25
C PRO A 236 7.51 20.00 5.60
N GLU A 237 8.19 18.88 5.43
CA GLU A 237 7.70 17.65 4.82
C GLU A 237 8.51 16.41 5.28
N PRO A 238 8.02 15.18 5.06
CA PRO A 238 8.78 13.96 5.30
C PRO A 238 10.06 13.89 4.46
N VAL A 239 11.17 13.53 5.09
CA VAL A 239 12.46 13.30 4.40
C VAL A 239 12.52 11.86 3.90
N ILE A 240 13.02 11.66 2.68
CA ILE A 240 13.18 10.33 2.07
C ILE A 240 14.65 9.93 1.89
N ASP A 241 15.58 10.89 1.84
CA ASP A 241 17.02 10.61 1.77
C ASP A 241 17.86 11.79 2.28
N ILE A 242 19.12 11.53 2.65
CA ILE A 242 20.09 12.56 3.06
C ILE A 242 21.51 12.31 2.51
N ILE A 243 22.23 13.40 2.22
CA ILE A 243 23.67 13.39 1.96
C ILE A 243 24.39 14.18 3.03
N ILE A 244 25.45 13.58 3.57
CA ILE A 244 26.35 14.24 4.51
C ILE A 244 27.61 14.71 3.75
N GLY A 245 27.71 16.02 3.54
CA GLY A 245 28.89 16.70 3.04
C GLY A 245 29.99 16.80 4.11
N GLU A 246 31.07 17.54 3.87
CA GLU A 246 32.16 17.67 4.87
C GLU A 246 31.76 18.52 6.08
N ARG A 247 30.91 19.52 5.88
CA ARG A 247 30.47 20.48 6.92
C ARG A 247 29.01 20.90 6.76
N PHE A 248 28.29 20.24 5.87
CA PHE A 248 26.91 20.52 5.52
C PHE A 248 26.12 19.22 5.35
N VAL A 249 24.81 19.35 5.30
CA VAL A 249 23.88 18.25 5.07
C VAL A 249 22.85 18.69 4.03
N ILE A 250 22.48 17.76 3.17
CA ILE A 250 21.39 17.91 2.20
C ILE A 250 20.33 16.85 2.53
N ALA A 251 19.05 17.21 2.44
CA ALA A 251 17.93 16.30 2.58
C ALA A 251 16.97 16.41 1.39
N LEU A 252 16.51 15.26 0.90
CA LEU A 252 15.46 15.15 -0.11
C LEU A 252 14.11 14.90 0.58
N GLY A 253 13.13 15.76 0.32
CA GLY A 253 11.75 15.61 0.78
C GLY A 253 10.91 14.73 -0.15
N GLU A 254 9.83 14.17 0.38
CA GLU A 254 8.84 13.35 -0.36
C GLU A 254 8.30 14.04 -1.62
N SER A 255 8.12 15.37 -1.59
CA SER A 255 7.61 16.12 -2.75
C SER A 255 8.67 16.44 -3.82
N GLY A 256 9.91 15.96 -3.64
CA GLY A 256 11.04 16.26 -4.52
C GLY A 256 11.71 17.61 -4.26
N ASN A 257 11.39 18.27 -3.14
CA ASN A 257 12.12 19.45 -2.67
C ASN A 257 13.44 19.06 -2.02
N VAL A 258 14.48 19.88 -2.19
CA VAL A 258 15.79 19.66 -1.58
C VAL A 258 16.13 20.77 -0.61
N TYR A 259 16.54 20.36 0.59
CA TYR A 259 16.88 21.24 1.71
C TYR A 259 18.36 21.11 2.05
N GLY A 260 19.01 22.23 2.35
CA GLY A 260 20.43 22.29 2.73
C GLY A 260 20.65 23.09 4.01
N TRP A 261 21.65 22.69 4.80
CA TRP A 261 22.10 23.45 5.98
C TRP A 261 23.55 23.09 6.35
N GLY A 262 24.15 23.91 7.20
CA GLY A 262 25.54 23.80 7.65
C GLY A 262 26.44 24.90 7.07
N ASP A 263 27.70 24.56 6.78
CA ASP A 263 28.66 25.49 6.17
C ASP A 263 28.24 25.85 4.73
N ASN A 264 27.97 27.13 4.51
CA ASN A 264 27.60 27.74 3.25
C ASN A 264 28.66 28.76 2.79
N THR A 265 29.90 28.71 3.30
CA THR A 265 30.97 29.65 2.90
C THR A 265 31.33 29.57 1.41
N SER A 266 30.98 28.46 0.75
CA SER A 266 31.10 28.26 -0.69
C SER A 266 29.80 28.53 -1.48
N TYR A 267 28.78 29.14 -0.87
CA TYR A 267 27.49 29.47 -1.50
C TYR A 267 26.75 28.25 -2.07
N LEU A 268 26.70 27.17 -1.28
CA LEU A 268 26.09 25.89 -1.69
C LEU A 268 24.56 25.93 -1.72
N PHE A 269 23.94 26.73 -0.86
CA PHE A 269 22.49 26.72 -0.65
C PHE A 269 21.83 28.08 -0.89
N ASP A 270 22.56 29.18 -0.66
CA ASP A 270 22.12 30.54 -0.95
C ASP A 270 23.30 31.50 -1.22
N GLU A 271 22.99 32.74 -1.59
CA GLU A 271 23.97 33.79 -1.88
C GLU A 271 24.52 34.53 -0.63
N ASN A 272 23.99 34.23 0.57
CA ASN A 272 24.35 34.95 1.80
C ASN A 272 25.69 34.48 2.40
N GLY A 273 26.15 33.28 2.01
CA GLY A 273 27.36 32.66 2.55
C GLY A 273 27.21 32.26 4.03
N GLY A 274 28.33 32.06 4.72
CA GLY A 274 28.34 31.85 6.19
C GLY A 274 27.78 30.49 6.64
N LEU A 275 27.14 30.45 7.82
CA LEU A 275 26.49 29.23 8.32
C LEU A 275 24.98 29.33 8.15
N ILE A 276 24.38 28.28 7.60
CA ILE A 276 22.94 28.07 7.59
C ILE A 276 22.59 27.13 8.74
N LEU A 277 21.99 27.66 9.79
CA LEU A 277 21.75 26.93 11.04
C LEU A 277 20.43 26.14 11.04
N SER A 278 19.54 26.38 10.07
CA SER A 278 18.27 25.67 9.90
C SER A 278 18.08 25.32 8.42
N PRO A 279 17.42 24.20 8.09
CA PRO A 279 17.20 23.79 6.70
C PRO A 279 16.59 24.91 5.85
N VAL A 280 17.20 25.17 4.69
CA VAL A 280 16.63 26.04 3.66
C VAL A 280 16.39 25.23 2.40
N LYS A 281 15.25 25.45 1.75
CA LYS A 281 14.98 24.87 0.43
C LYS A 281 15.86 25.59 -0.61
N PHE A 282 16.61 24.84 -1.41
CA PHE A 282 17.45 25.40 -2.47
C PHE A 282 17.22 24.76 -3.86
N ASP A 283 16.49 23.63 -3.93
CA ASP A 283 16.13 22.98 -5.20
C ASP A 283 14.76 22.28 -5.11
N GLU A 284 14.18 21.89 -6.24
CA GLU A 284 12.89 21.20 -6.36
C GLU A 284 12.78 20.34 -7.62
N ASN A 285 11.79 19.44 -7.66
CA ASN A 285 11.59 18.45 -8.73
C ASN A 285 12.73 17.43 -8.86
N ILE A 286 13.42 17.14 -7.75
CA ILE A 286 14.50 16.16 -7.68
C ILE A 286 13.94 14.80 -7.29
N LYS A 287 14.38 13.74 -7.98
CA LYS A 287 13.95 12.36 -7.71
C LYS A 287 14.93 11.57 -6.86
N GLU A 288 16.21 11.92 -6.91
CA GLU A 288 17.29 11.21 -6.23
C GLU A 288 18.43 12.20 -5.96
N ILE A 289 19.09 12.02 -4.82
CA ILE A 289 20.34 12.71 -4.50
C ILE A 289 21.44 11.66 -4.32
N SER A 290 22.63 11.90 -4.88
CA SER A 290 23.78 11.01 -4.67
C SER A 290 25.08 11.80 -4.50
N LYS A 291 26.03 11.21 -3.78
CA LYS A 291 27.38 11.75 -3.62
C LYS A 291 28.29 11.05 -4.64
N ALA A 292 28.90 11.81 -5.54
CA ALA A 292 29.89 11.27 -6.46
C ALA A 292 31.16 10.85 -5.69
N GLU A 293 31.70 9.68 -6.03
CA GLU A 293 32.97 9.15 -5.51
C GLU A 293 34.19 9.80 -6.18
#